data_AF-A0A2V6AND8-F1
#
_entry.id   AF-A0A2V6AND8-F1
#
_cell.length_a   1.000
_cell.length_b   1.000
_cell.length_c   1.000
_cell.angle_alpha   90.00
_cell.angle_beta   90.00
_cell.angle_gamma   90.00
#
_symmetry.space_group_name_H-M   'P 1'
#
loop_
_entity.id
_entity.type
_entity.pdbx_description
1 polymer ?
#
loop_
_entity_poly.entity_id
_entity_poly.type
_entity_poly.pdbx_seq_one_letter_code
_entity_poly.pdbx_strand_id
1 'polypeptide(L)'
;MRAQVDGDLGNGNTAEGLNALASLNGGFNNTAMGNGALFKNRDGGSNTATGSAALNLNVSGFSNTADGFAALSSNTGSFNTASGSLALSSNTTASNNTAVGYQALKSNTTGPFNTAVGESALASNTSGDRNTAVGDGAMIVSSTGFQNTAVGVSALRNNT
;
A
#
# COMPACT_ATOMS: atom_id res chain seq x y z
N MET A 1 20.93 -8.88 20.52
CA MET A 1 19.82 -7.91 20.69
C MET A 1 18.85 -8.50 21.68
N ARG A 2 18.67 -7.87 22.84
CA ARG A 2 17.72 -8.35 23.85
C ARG A 2 16.32 -8.06 23.33
N ALA A 3 15.46 -9.07 23.26
CA ALA A 3 14.04 -8.88 23.02
C ALA A 3 13.46 -8.04 24.18
N GLN A 4 13.09 -6.79 23.91
CA GLN A 4 12.23 -6.03 24.81
C GLN A 4 10.79 -6.57 24.65
N VAL A 5 10.09 -6.61 25.78
CA VAL A 5 8.84 -7.37 25.97
C VAL A 5 7.63 -6.69 25.29
N ASP A 6 7.83 -5.53 24.67
CA ASP A 6 6.79 -4.64 24.12
C ASP A 6 6.98 -4.27 22.64
N GLY A 7 7.87 -4.94 21.91
CA GLY A 7 8.02 -4.74 20.46
C GLY A 7 8.76 -3.46 20.05
N ASP A 8 9.34 -2.67 20.97
CA ASP A 8 10.19 -1.54 20.62
C ASP A 8 11.56 -2.03 20.09
N LEU A 9 11.91 -1.61 18.87
CA LEU A 9 13.20 -1.91 18.22
C LEU A 9 14.18 -0.73 18.25
N GLY A 10 13.84 0.37 18.94
CA GLY A 10 14.60 1.61 18.93
C GLY A 10 14.31 2.48 17.69
N ASN A 11 14.76 3.74 17.70
CA ASN A 11 14.47 4.76 16.67
C ASN A 11 12.96 4.96 16.39
N GLY A 12 12.11 4.76 17.41
CA GLY A 12 10.65 4.91 17.30
C GLY A 12 9.96 3.80 16.51
N ASN A 13 10.59 2.62 16.37
CA ASN A 13 10.00 1.50 15.66
C ASN A 13 9.25 0.56 16.61
N THR A 14 8.00 0.24 16.30
CA THR A 14 7.15 -0.71 17.03
C THR A 14 6.88 -1.94 16.16
N ALA A 15 7.14 -3.13 16.67
CA ALA A 15 6.98 -4.40 15.97
C ALA A 15 6.26 -5.44 16.84
N GLU A 16 5.05 -5.82 16.43
CA GLU A 16 4.29 -6.92 17.05
C GLU A 16 3.92 -7.98 16.00
N GLY A 17 4.26 -9.24 16.27
CA GLY A 17 4.00 -10.36 15.38
C GLY A 17 5.27 -11.05 14.86
N LEU A 18 5.13 -12.32 14.47
CA LEU A 18 6.26 -13.10 13.97
C LEU A 18 6.84 -12.46 12.70
N ASN A 19 8.15 -12.20 12.72
CA ASN A 19 8.90 -11.58 11.62
C ASN A 19 8.50 -10.12 11.28
N ALA A 20 7.78 -9.42 12.16
CA ALA A 20 7.57 -7.97 11.98
C ALA A 20 8.93 -7.24 12.04
N LEU A 21 9.21 -6.36 11.07
CA LEU A 21 10.45 -5.55 10.97
C LEU A 21 11.78 -6.35 11.03
N ALA A 22 11.78 -7.63 10.66
CA ALA A 22 12.96 -8.50 10.83
C ALA A 22 14.23 -8.09 10.05
N SER A 23 14.11 -7.25 9.00
CA SER A 23 15.24 -6.84 8.15
C SER A 23 15.69 -5.38 8.32
N LEU A 24 15.27 -4.72 9.41
CA LEU A 24 15.57 -3.30 9.64
C LEU A 24 17.07 -3.03 9.82
N ASN A 25 17.62 -2.10 9.03
CA ASN A 25 19.06 -1.74 9.01
C ASN A 25 19.31 -0.22 8.93
N GLY A 26 18.35 0.60 9.39
CA GLY A 26 18.47 2.07 9.36
C GLY A 26 17.15 2.84 9.40
N GLY A 27 16.02 2.18 9.16
CA GLY A 27 14.70 2.81 9.22
C GLY A 27 14.29 3.28 10.63
N PHE A 28 13.42 4.28 10.67
CA PHE A 28 12.95 4.94 11.91
C PHE A 28 11.44 5.17 11.87
N ASN A 29 10.80 5.28 13.03
CA ASN A 29 9.38 5.61 13.18
C ASN A 29 8.41 4.68 12.42
N ASN A 30 8.72 3.38 12.34
CA ASN A 30 7.83 2.41 11.68
C ASN A 30 6.96 1.68 12.70
N THR A 31 5.68 1.49 12.41
CA THR A 31 4.77 0.63 13.19
C THR A 31 4.44 -0.61 12.35
N ALA A 32 4.73 -1.81 12.85
CA ALA A 32 4.48 -3.08 12.19
C ALA A 32 3.70 -4.01 13.12
N MET A 33 2.42 -4.24 12.84
CA MET A 33 1.55 -5.12 13.62
C MET A 33 1.00 -6.22 12.71
N GLY A 34 1.54 -7.45 12.83
CA GLY A 34 1.11 -8.61 12.05
C GLY A 34 2.26 -9.50 11.60
N ASN A 35 1.95 -10.76 11.26
CA ASN A 35 2.94 -11.71 10.75
C ASN A 35 3.56 -11.18 9.45
N GLY A 36 4.88 -10.99 9.44
CA GLY A 36 5.63 -10.49 8.29
C GLY A 36 5.28 -9.07 7.85
N ALA A 37 4.68 -8.25 8.72
CA ALA A 37 4.47 -6.82 8.45
C ALA A 37 5.84 -6.10 8.36
N LEU A 38 6.04 -5.29 7.32
CA LEU A 38 7.32 -4.59 7.06
C LEU A 38 8.57 -5.49 7.07
N PHE A 39 8.42 -6.78 6.71
CA PHE A 39 9.48 -7.78 6.84
C PHE A 39 10.81 -7.37 6.18
N LYS A 40 10.76 -6.79 4.97
CA LYS A 40 11.95 -6.35 4.21
C LYS A 40 12.24 -4.85 4.30
N ASN A 41 11.62 -4.12 5.23
CA ASN A 41 11.96 -2.72 5.42
C ASN A 41 13.36 -2.58 5.98
N ARG A 42 14.27 -2.08 5.14
CA ARG A 42 15.69 -1.95 5.46
C ARG A 42 15.99 -0.54 5.96
N ASP A 43 15.65 0.45 5.14
CA ASP A 43 16.04 1.86 5.34
C ASP A 43 14.84 2.82 5.38
N GLY A 44 13.63 2.33 5.07
CA GLY A 44 12.41 3.13 5.04
C GLY A 44 11.92 3.54 6.43
N GLY A 45 11.35 4.74 6.53
CA GLY A 45 10.88 5.33 7.78
C GLY A 45 9.46 5.87 7.69
N SER A 46 8.85 6.10 8.85
CA SER A 46 7.49 6.62 9.00
C SER A 46 6.41 5.74 8.33
N ASN A 47 6.62 4.43 8.24
CA ASN A 47 5.63 3.51 7.67
C ASN A 47 4.74 2.90 8.76
N THR A 48 3.43 2.83 8.52
CA THR A 48 2.47 2.12 9.39
C THR A 48 1.94 0.92 8.63
N ALA A 49 2.12 -0.28 9.18
CA ALA A 49 1.68 -1.55 8.60
C ALA A 49 0.91 -2.35 9.64
N THR A 50 -0.40 -2.49 9.47
CA THR A 50 -1.27 -3.30 10.31
C THR A 50 -1.91 -4.38 9.45
N GLY A 51 -1.69 -5.65 9.79
CA GLY A 51 -2.16 -6.80 9.03
C GLY A 51 -1.02 -7.74 8.61
N SER A 52 -1.35 -9.02 8.45
CA SER A 52 -0.38 -10.02 7.99
C SER A 52 0.11 -9.67 6.58
N ALA A 53 1.43 -9.69 6.40
CA ALA A 53 2.14 -9.34 5.17
C ALA A 53 1.91 -7.90 4.63
N ALA A 54 1.35 -6.98 5.45
CA ALA A 54 1.25 -5.57 5.08
C ALA A 54 2.65 -4.96 4.89
N LEU A 55 2.86 -4.23 3.78
CA LEU A 55 4.16 -3.62 3.42
C LEU A 55 5.36 -4.58 3.41
N ASN A 56 5.15 -5.88 3.14
CA ASN A 56 6.20 -6.90 3.29
C ASN A 56 7.51 -6.58 2.54
N LEU A 57 7.43 -6.06 1.32
CA LEU A 57 8.58 -5.77 0.46
C LEU A 57 9.02 -4.29 0.43
N ASN A 58 8.58 -3.46 1.37
CA ASN A 58 8.93 -2.03 1.39
C ASN A 58 10.39 -1.79 1.76
N VAL A 59 11.33 -1.87 0.81
CA VAL A 59 12.78 -1.79 1.07
C VAL A 59 13.23 -0.40 1.57
N SER A 60 12.80 0.67 0.88
CA SER A 60 13.27 2.04 1.12
C SER A 60 12.15 3.10 1.03
N GLY A 61 10.88 2.69 0.92
CA GLY A 61 9.76 3.63 0.83
C GLY A 61 9.47 4.29 2.19
N PHE A 62 9.11 5.56 2.14
CA PHE A 62 8.80 6.37 3.31
C PHE A 62 7.32 6.76 3.35
N SER A 63 6.79 6.96 4.56
CA SER A 63 5.46 7.52 4.79
C SER A 63 4.32 6.73 4.10
N ASN A 64 4.40 5.40 4.12
CA ASN A 64 3.31 4.54 3.64
C ASN A 64 2.41 4.09 4.80
N THR A 65 1.10 4.06 4.57
CA THR A 65 0.13 3.49 5.51
C THR A 65 -0.55 2.30 4.85
N ALA A 66 -0.43 1.12 5.45
CA ALA A 66 -1.05 -0.12 5.01
C ALA A 66 -1.85 -0.74 6.15
N ASP A 67 -3.16 -0.87 5.95
CA ASP A 67 -4.08 -1.50 6.90
C ASP A 67 -4.88 -2.59 6.19
N GLY A 68 -4.62 -3.85 6.52
CA GLY A 68 -5.25 -5.02 5.93
C GLY A 68 -4.26 -6.12 5.52
N PHE A 69 -4.80 -7.31 5.28
CA PHE A 69 -4.01 -8.45 4.79
C PHE A 69 -3.34 -8.13 3.45
N ALA A 70 -2.01 -8.23 3.41
CA ALA A 70 -1.18 -7.99 2.22
C ALA A 70 -1.42 -6.63 1.53
N ALA A 71 -1.91 -5.62 2.26
CA ALA A 71 -1.97 -4.25 1.76
C ALA A 71 -0.55 -3.72 1.47
N LEU A 72 -0.34 -3.12 0.30
CA LEU A 72 0.97 -2.63 -0.16
C LEU A 72 2.10 -3.67 -0.12
N SER A 73 1.80 -4.98 -0.22
CA SER A 73 2.78 -6.06 -0.01
C SER A 73 4.03 -5.98 -0.88
N SER A 74 3.92 -5.43 -2.10
CA SER A 74 5.03 -5.29 -3.06
C SER A 74 5.52 -3.85 -3.24
N ASN A 75 5.08 -2.91 -2.40
CA ASN A 75 5.38 -1.48 -2.53
C ASN A 75 6.86 -1.17 -2.39
N THR A 76 7.43 -0.44 -3.35
CA THR A 76 8.75 0.20 -3.24
C THR A 76 8.67 1.73 -3.35
N GLY A 77 7.48 2.30 -3.57
CA GLY A 77 7.23 3.73 -3.61
C GLY A 77 7.00 4.35 -2.22
N SER A 78 6.77 5.66 -2.20
CA SER A 78 6.53 6.43 -0.97
C SER A 78 5.16 7.12 -1.00
N PHE A 79 4.68 7.54 0.17
CA PHE A 79 3.44 8.33 0.30
C PHE A 79 2.19 7.61 -0.20
N ASN A 80 2.11 6.28 -0.05
CA ASN A 80 0.92 5.52 -0.42
C ASN A 80 0.07 5.18 0.81
N THR A 81 -1.25 5.30 0.67
CA THR A 81 -2.23 4.88 1.68
C THR A 81 -3.07 3.72 1.12
N ALA A 82 -3.06 2.58 1.79
CA ALA A 82 -3.85 1.41 1.45
C ALA A 82 -4.63 0.94 2.68
N SER A 83 -5.94 0.92 2.60
CA SER A 83 -6.82 0.37 3.64
C SER A 83 -7.78 -0.64 3.01
N GLY A 84 -7.64 -1.91 3.37
CA GLY A 84 -8.36 -3.03 2.78
C GLY A 84 -7.42 -4.19 2.43
N SER A 85 -7.97 -5.40 2.47
CA SER A 85 -7.23 -6.60 2.06
C SER A 85 -6.84 -6.50 0.58
N LEU A 86 -5.56 -6.73 0.28
CA LEU A 86 -4.96 -6.65 -1.05
C LEU A 86 -5.04 -5.26 -1.73
N ALA A 87 -5.35 -4.19 -0.99
CA ALA A 87 -5.29 -2.84 -1.53
C ALA A 87 -3.85 -2.48 -1.90
N LEU A 88 -3.63 -1.97 -3.11
CA LEU A 88 -2.29 -1.63 -3.65
C LEU A 88 -1.25 -2.79 -3.56
N SER A 89 -1.68 -4.06 -3.51
CA SER A 89 -0.77 -5.19 -3.25
C SER A 89 0.38 -5.33 -4.26
N SER A 90 0.17 -4.90 -5.50
CA SER A 90 1.15 -4.95 -6.59
C SER A 90 1.62 -3.55 -7.02
N ASN A 91 1.63 -2.59 -6.10
CA ASN A 91 2.25 -1.28 -6.31
C ASN A 91 3.78 -1.43 -6.35
N THR A 92 4.50 -1.03 -7.40
CA THR A 92 5.98 -1.13 -7.41
C THR A 92 6.62 0.22 -7.13
N THR A 93 6.84 1.06 -8.14
CA THR A 93 7.54 2.37 -7.98
C THR A 93 6.59 3.55 -7.80
N ALA A 94 5.28 3.33 -7.97
CA ALA A 94 4.30 4.40 -7.89
C ALA A 94 4.19 4.98 -6.47
N SER A 95 4.06 6.30 -6.40
CA SER A 95 3.98 7.08 -5.17
C SER A 95 2.75 7.96 -5.17
N ASN A 96 2.31 8.42 -3.99
CA ASN A 96 1.14 9.29 -3.82
C ASN A 96 -0.19 8.66 -4.26
N ASN A 97 -0.41 7.38 -3.97
CA ASN A 97 -1.70 6.72 -4.25
C ASN A 97 -2.52 6.52 -2.97
N THR A 98 -3.84 6.63 -3.10
CA THR A 98 -4.79 6.30 -2.04
C THR A 98 -5.71 5.18 -2.53
N ALA A 99 -5.77 4.07 -1.80
CA ALA A 99 -6.62 2.93 -2.10
C ALA A 99 -7.38 2.50 -0.85
N VAL A 100 -8.71 2.56 -0.89
CA VAL A 100 -9.59 2.19 0.22
C VAL A 100 -10.63 1.20 -0.28
N GLY A 101 -10.57 -0.04 0.20
CA GLY A 101 -11.45 -1.13 -0.20
C GLY A 101 -10.70 -2.42 -0.52
N TYR A 102 -11.43 -3.54 -0.56
CA TYR A 102 -10.88 -4.83 -0.98
C TYR A 102 -10.39 -4.74 -2.44
N GLN A 103 -9.12 -5.05 -2.68
CA GLN A 103 -8.48 -4.98 -4.00
C GLN A 103 -8.54 -3.60 -4.70
N ALA A 104 -8.78 -2.51 -3.96
CA ALA A 104 -8.67 -1.17 -4.52
C ALA A 104 -7.24 -0.92 -5.03
N LEU A 105 -7.11 -0.43 -6.26
CA LEU A 105 -5.83 -0.16 -6.93
C LEU A 105 -4.84 -1.34 -6.93
N LYS A 106 -5.33 -2.59 -6.87
CA LYS A 106 -4.54 -3.80 -6.66
C LYS A 106 -3.27 -3.87 -7.53
N SER A 107 -3.42 -3.59 -8.83
CA SER A 107 -2.34 -3.69 -9.82
C SER A 107 -1.94 -2.30 -10.35
N ASN A 108 -1.22 -1.53 -9.54
CA ASN A 108 -0.70 -0.21 -9.91
C ASN A 108 0.83 -0.16 -10.03
N THR A 109 1.39 -0.52 -11.19
CA THR A 109 2.85 -0.66 -11.30
C THR A 109 3.59 0.68 -11.21
N THR A 110 3.25 1.66 -12.05
CA THR A 110 4.03 2.91 -12.16
C THR A 110 3.21 4.19 -12.09
N GLY A 111 1.87 4.12 -12.07
CA GLY A 111 0.99 5.28 -12.09
C GLY A 111 0.91 6.02 -10.75
N PRO A 112 1.43 7.26 -10.61
CA PRO A 112 1.29 8.03 -9.38
C PRO A 112 -0.05 8.79 -9.31
N PHE A 113 -0.35 9.32 -8.12
CA PHE A 113 -1.47 10.25 -7.89
C PHE A 113 -2.87 9.69 -8.16
N ASN A 114 -3.09 8.38 -8.00
CA ASN A 114 -4.41 7.79 -8.17
C ASN A 114 -5.15 7.68 -6.83
N THR A 115 -6.47 7.91 -6.87
CA THR A 115 -7.38 7.72 -5.72
C THR A 115 -8.42 6.68 -6.09
N ALA A 116 -8.49 5.57 -5.37
CA ALA A 116 -9.54 4.56 -5.48
C ALA A 116 -10.23 4.35 -4.14
N VAL A 117 -11.56 4.44 -4.16
CA VAL A 117 -12.41 4.19 -3.00
C VAL A 117 -13.55 3.28 -3.44
N GLY A 118 -13.57 2.05 -2.94
CA GLY A 118 -14.53 1.01 -3.32
C GLY A 118 -13.83 -0.33 -3.58
N GLU A 119 -14.60 -1.42 -3.50
CA GLU A 119 -14.08 -2.73 -3.90
C GLU A 119 -13.67 -2.70 -5.38
N SER A 120 -12.46 -3.19 -5.67
CA SER A 120 -11.89 -3.29 -7.02
C SER A 120 -11.87 -1.97 -7.83
N ALA A 121 -12.05 -0.81 -7.20
CA ALA A 121 -11.91 0.48 -7.86
C ALA A 121 -10.47 0.63 -8.40
N LEU A 122 -10.32 0.94 -9.69
CA LEU A 122 -9.03 1.02 -10.40
C LEU A 122 -8.15 -0.24 -10.24
N ALA A 123 -8.74 -1.43 -10.09
CA ALA A 123 -8.00 -2.66 -9.80
C ALA A 123 -6.88 -2.98 -10.81
N SER A 124 -7.03 -2.58 -12.09
CA SER A 124 -6.05 -2.79 -13.16
C SER A 124 -5.60 -1.47 -13.79
N ASN A 125 -4.84 -0.65 -13.03
CA ASN A 125 -4.25 0.59 -13.51
C ASN A 125 -2.72 0.46 -13.63
N THR A 126 -2.18 0.00 -14.76
CA THR A 126 -0.73 -0.27 -14.86
C THR A 126 0.13 1.00 -14.80
N SER A 127 -0.23 2.03 -15.57
CA SER A 127 0.55 3.26 -15.71
C SER A 127 -0.26 4.55 -15.73
N GLY A 128 -1.58 4.48 -15.63
CA GLY A 128 -2.43 5.68 -15.60
C GLY A 128 -2.14 6.52 -14.36
N ASP A 129 -2.11 7.85 -14.53
CA ASP A 129 -1.81 8.80 -13.47
C ASP A 129 -2.99 9.77 -13.23
N ARG A 130 -3.08 10.30 -12.01
CA ARG A 130 -4.09 11.30 -11.62
C ARG A 130 -5.54 10.87 -11.83
N ASN A 131 -5.87 9.59 -11.71
CA ASN A 131 -7.24 9.12 -11.81
C ASN A 131 -7.94 9.10 -10.44
N THR A 132 -9.22 9.44 -10.42
CA THR A 132 -10.09 9.31 -9.26
C THR A 132 -11.23 8.36 -9.57
N ALA A 133 -11.32 7.25 -8.85
CA ALA A 133 -12.40 6.29 -8.96
C ALA A 133 -13.07 6.07 -7.60
N VAL A 134 -14.36 6.38 -7.51
CA VAL A 134 -15.15 6.25 -6.28
C VAL A 134 -16.40 5.43 -6.59
N GLY A 135 -16.44 4.20 -6.08
CA GLY A 135 -17.52 3.24 -6.29
C GLY A 135 -16.99 1.83 -6.53
N ASP A 136 -17.77 0.82 -6.15
CA ASP A 136 -17.47 -0.59 -6.45
C ASP A 136 -17.29 -0.79 -7.96
N GLY A 137 -16.13 -1.31 -8.35
CA GLY A 137 -15.77 -1.56 -9.74
C GLY A 137 -15.68 -0.31 -10.64
N ALA A 138 -15.54 0.90 -10.07
CA ALA A 138 -15.29 2.10 -10.85
C ALA A 138 -13.91 2.02 -11.53
N MET A 139 -13.85 2.28 -12.85
CA MET A 139 -12.62 2.24 -13.66
C MET A 139 -11.75 0.99 -13.49
N ILE A 140 -12.34 -0.21 -13.37
CA ILE A 140 -11.59 -1.47 -13.17
C ILE A 140 -10.40 -1.60 -14.13
N VAL A 141 -10.55 -1.21 -15.39
CA VAL A 141 -9.48 -1.18 -16.39
C VAL A 141 -9.20 0.26 -16.80
N SER A 142 -7.98 0.72 -16.52
CA SER A 142 -7.44 2.01 -16.95
C SER A 142 -5.95 1.85 -17.24
N SER A 143 -5.58 1.06 -18.25
CA SER A 143 -4.17 0.76 -18.54
C SER A 143 -3.33 2.02 -18.81
N THR A 144 -3.94 3.06 -19.38
CA THR A 144 -3.29 4.30 -19.85
C THR A 144 -4.10 5.57 -19.57
N GLY A 145 -5.25 5.48 -18.89
CA GLY A 145 -6.07 6.64 -18.60
C GLY A 145 -5.32 7.67 -17.74
N PHE A 146 -5.37 8.93 -18.13
CA PHE A 146 -4.81 10.05 -17.37
C PHE A 146 -5.93 11.01 -16.99
N GLN A 147 -5.93 11.52 -15.76
CA GLN A 147 -6.82 12.59 -15.30
C GLN A 147 -8.33 12.28 -15.42
N ASN A 148 -8.73 11.02 -15.28
CA ASN A 148 -10.15 10.66 -15.30
C ASN A 148 -10.79 10.77 -13.91
N THR A 149 -12.08 11.08 -13.90
CA THR A 149 -12.91 11.03 -12.68
C THR A 149 -14.12 10.13 -12.94
N ALA A 150 -14.22 9.02 -12.20
CA ALA A 150 -15.35 8.12 -12.20
C ALA A 150 -15.98 8.07 -10.82
N VAL A 151 -17.26 8.42 -10.74
CA VAL A 151 -18.02 8.38 -9.48
C VAL A 151 -19.30 7.61 -9.73
N GLY A 152 -19.49 6.53 -8.97
CA GLY A 152 -20.61 5.61 -9.10
C GLY A 152 -20.16 4.16 -9.28
N VAL A 153 -21.03 3.22 -8.90
CA VAL A 153 -20.79 1.78 -9.07
C VAL A 153 -20.59 1.48 -10.56
N SER A 154 -19.50 0.81 -10.89
CA SER A 154 -19.11 0.46 -12.27
C SER A 154 -19.00 1.65 -13.24
N ALA A 155 -18.88 2.88 -12.73
CA ALA A 155 -18.67 4.05 -13.57
C ALA A 155 -17.36 3.91 -14.36
N LEU A 156 -17.41 4.17 -15.67
CA LEU A 156 -16.25 4.08 -16.58
C LEU A 156 -15.51 2.73 -16.49
N ARG A 157 -16.22 1.63 -16.21
CA ARG A 157 -15.65 0.29 -15.95
C ARG A 157 -14.57 -0.14 -16.95
N ASN A 158 -14.76 0.20 -18.23
CA ASN A 158 -13.78 0.01 -19.30
C ASN A 158 -13.44 1.37 -19.90
N ASN A 159 -12.40 2.04 -19.39
CA ASN A 159 -11.88 3.27 -19.96
C ASN A 159 -10.45 3.00 -20.41
N THR A 160 -10.26 2.77 -21.71
CA THR A 160 -8.95 2.44 -22.32
C THR A 160 -8.16 3.67 -22.68
#